data_AF-B0TCY6-F1
#
_entry.id   AF-B0TCY6-F1
#
_cell.length_a   1.000
_cell.length_b   1.000
_cell.length_c   1.000
_cell.angle_alpha   90.00
_cell.angle_beta   90.00
_cell.angle_gamma   90.00
#
_symmetry.space_group_name_H-M   'P 1'
#
loop_
_entity.id
_entity.type
_entity.pdbx_description
1 polymer ?
#
loop_
_entity_poly.entity_id
_entity_poly.type
_entity_poly.pdbx_seq_one_letter_code
_entity_poly.pdbx_strand_id
1 'polypeptide(L)'
;MILGKKNLSPYVTDVAPTADARAASNYFKQNILPLLDSNKKSLIVLALKDMIASDDTIEPDTVVEKVNDMTKKNIAGRDAFVLEDFLAGIFLYTAVNVENRNCEENVKKITDEYIQSFEAQKTNISFLTAYSRFSTETADEIAIDTHSLVLLAETGGKCQKCGRLLGIKKEGNDVNYAKVVHLSETDDVVLCVDCEREMRNASEEEKSALLSDKHDLENLMAARDATSRYALEKQVEYVLREVQLMDVTDDTRLKIEPVKVERKITEKRLKERVLFDVRQLYEGVNNALDRLSGENKLNVDRFAKSVKRMYEDASEKLTSQSDIYNLLADTLFEKTSRKYREACKIIISYFVQRCEVFDEIAE
;
A
#
# COMPACT_ATOMS: atom_id res chain seq x y z
N MET A 1 -42.24 -26.00 -16.22
CA MET A 1 -41.59 -25.89 -17.55
C MET A 1 -41.71 -24.44 -17.99
N ILE A 2 -40.61 -23.68 -17.97
CA ILE A 2 -40.62 -22.29 -18.46
C ILE A 2 -40.70 -22.38 -19.98
N LEU A 3 -41.84 -22.00 -20.56
CA LEU A 3 -42.12 -22.19 -21.99
C LEU A 3 -41.33 -21.24 -22.91
N GLY A 4 -40.45 -20.42 -22.33
CA GLY A 4 -39.61 -19.45 -23.04
C GLY A 4 -40.40 -18.35 -23.74
N LYS A 5 -41.73 -18.32 -23.61
CA LYS A 5 -42.65 -17.34 -24.21
C LYS A 5 -43.52 -16.73 -23.13
N LYS A 6 -43.71 -15.41 -23.20
CA LYS A 6 -44.48 -14.61 -22.23
C LYS A 6 -44.00 -14.84 -20.79
N ASN A 7 -42.68 -14.84 -20.58
CA ASN A 7 -42.08 -15.22 -19.30
C ASN A 7 -42.24 -14.16 -18.20
N LEU A 8 -42.71 -12.94 -18.52
CA LEU A 8 -43.06 -11.92 -17.53
C LEU A 8 -44.52 -11.50 -17.72
N SER A 9 -45.24 -11.36 -16.61
CA SER A 9 -46.63 -10.86 -16.57
C SER A 9 -46.70 -9.38 -16.95
N PRO A 10 -47.79 -8.91 -17.59
CA PRO A 10 -48.05 -7.48 -17.81
C PRO A 10 -47.91 -6.62 -16.54
N TYR A 11 -48.32 -7.16 -15.39
CA TYR A 11 -48.16 -6.48 -14.10
C TYR A 11 -46.70 -6.11 -13.77
N VAL A 12 -45.73 -6.88 -14.28
CA VAL A 12 -44.30 -6.60 -14.12
C VAL A 12 -43.81 -5.67 -15.23
N THR A 13 -44.14 -5.95 -16.50
CA THR A 13 -43.64 -5.16 -17.64
C THR A 13 -44.21 -3.75 -17.68
N ASP A 14 -45.44 -3.55 -17.20
CA ASP A 14 -46.10 -2.23 -17.21
C ASP A 14 -45.59 -1.33 -16.08
N VAL A 15 -45.12 -1.91 -14.97
CA VAL A 15 -44.61 -1.18 -13.78
C VAL A 15 -43.10 -0.99 -13.84
N ALA A 16 -42.35 -1.89 -14.49
CA ALA A 16 -40.90 -1.82 -14.58
C ALA A 16 -40.33 -0.47 -15.09
N PRO A 17 -40.96 0.26 -16.04
CA PRO A 17 -40.44 1.55 -16.51
C PRO A 17 -40.41 2.66 -15.45
N THR A 18 -41.27 2.57 -14.43
CA THR A 18 -41.40 3.57 -13.36
C THR A 18 -41.00 3.04 -11.98
N ALA A 19 -40.51 1.80 -11.91
CA ALA A 19 -40.10 1.16 -10.67
C ALA A 19 -38.86 1.85 -10.07
N ASP A 20 -38.84 2.00 -8.75
CA ASP A 20 -37.66 2.46 -8.01
C ASP A 20 -36.58 1.37 -8.04
N ALA A 21 -35.48 1.65 -8.76
CA ALA A 21 -34.37 0.74 -8.93
C ALA A 21 -33.67 0.38 -7.59
N ARG A 22 -33.61 1.31 -6.63
CA ARG A 22 -33.04 1.05 -5.29
C ARG A 22 -33.97 0.19 -4.46
N ALA A 23 -35.28 0.40 -4.55
CA ALA A 23 -36.26 -0.47 -3.90
C ALA A 23 -36.16 -1.90 -4.46
N ALA A 24 -36.01 -2.06 -5.78
CA ALA A 24 -35.81 -3.36 -6.42
C ALA A 24 -34.52 -4.03 -5.94
N SER A 25 -33.39 -3.32 -5.88
CA SER A 25 -32.13 -3.86 -5.33
C SER A 25 -32.26 -4.33 -3.88
N ASN A 26 -32.88 -3.51 -3.01
CA ASN A 26 -33.13 -3.89 -1.62
C ASN A 26 -33.97 -5.17 -1.51
N TYR A 27 -34.97 -5.33 -2.38
CA TYR A 27 -35.76 -6.55 -2.45
C TYR A 27 -34.93 -7.75 -2.89
N PHE A 28 -34.08 -7.59 -3.91
CA PHE A 28 -33.15 -8.63 -4.35
C PHE A 28 -32.22 -9.07 -3.22
N LYS A 29 -31.64 -8.12 -2.49
CA LYS A 29 -30.78 -8.39 -1.33
C LYS A 29 -31.48 -9.24 -0.26
N GLN A 30 -32.70 -8.86 0.10
CA GLN A 30 -33.42 -9.48 1.21
C GLN A 30 -34.09 -10.80 0.84
N ASN A 31 -34.58 -10.94 -0.39
CA ASN A 31 -35.51 -12.02 -0.76
C ASN A 31 -34.99 -12.91 -1.90
N ILE A 32 -34.12 -12.41 -2.78
CA ILE A 32 -33.62 -13.19 -3.93
C ILE A 32 -32.25 -13.78 -3.64
N LEU A 33 -31.29 -12.98 -3.16
CA LEU A 33 -29.94 -13.47 -2.89
C LEU A 33 -29.88 -14.67 -1.94
N PRO A 34 -30.71 -14.78 -0.88
CA PRO A 34 -30.71 -15.96 -0.01
C PRO A 34 -31.17 -17.25 -0.69
N LEU A 35 -31.91 -17.14 -1.82
CA LEU A 35 -32.38 -18.28 -2.60
C LEU A 35 -31.35 -18.78 -3.62
N LEU A 36 -30.30 -18.00 -3.87
CA LEU A 36 -29.25 -18.35 -4.82
C LEU A 36 -28.19 -19.21 -4.15
N ASP A 37 -27.68 -20.20 -4.89
CA ASP A 37 -26.52 -20.98 -4.46
C ASP A 37 -25.29 -20.06 -4.33
N SER A 38 -24.85 -19.89 -3.08
CA SER A 38 -23.69 -19.06 -2.73
C SER A 38 -22.42 -19.41 -3.51
N ASN A 39 -22.25 -20.68 -3.90
CA ASN A 39 -21.06 -21.15 -4.63
C ASN A 39 -21.10 -20.81 -6.12
N LYS A 40 -22.25 -20.37 -6.64
CA LYS A 40 -22.46 -20.06 -8.06
C LYS A 40 -22.57 -18.56 -8.35
N LYS A 41 -22.47 -17.70 -7.33
CA LYS A 41 -22.63 -16.24 -7.47
C LYS A 41 -21.73 -15.63 -8.55
N SER A 42 -20.44 -15.98 -8.57
CA SER A 42 -19.52 -15.48 -9.60
C SER A 42 -19.85 -16.02 -10.99
N LEU A 43 -20.32 -17.27 -11.10
CA LEU A 43 -20.74 -17.87 -12.37
C LEU A 43 -21.97 -17.17 -12.95
N ILE A 44 -22.93 -16.78 -12.09
CA ILE A 44 -24.10 -16.00 -12.49
C ILE A 44 -23.65 -14.67 -13.12
N VAL A 45 -22.71 -13.96 -12.48
CA VAL A 45 -22.19 -12.70 -13.01
C VAL A 45 -21.47 -12.92 -14.34
N LEU A 46 -20.60 -13.93 -14.44
CA LEU A 46 -19.86 -14.24 -15.66
C LEU A 46 -20.78 -14.60 -16.83
N ALA A 47 -21.79 -15.42 -16.59
CA ALA A 47 -22.80 -15.78 -17.60
C ALA A 47 -23.59 -14.55 -18.08
N LEU A 48 -24.02 -13.68 -17.16
CA LEU A 48 -24.71 -12.44 -17.54
C LEU A 48 -23.81 -11.46 -18.28
N LYS A 49 -22.52 -11.34 -17.88
CA LYS A 49 -21.53 -10.54 -18.61
C LYS A 49 -21.36 -11.05 -20.05
N ASP A 50 -21.23 -12.37 -20.22
CA ASP A 50 -21.07 -13.02 -21.52
C ASP A 50 -22.29 -12.80 -22.43
N MET A 51 -23.51 -12.96 -21.87
CA MET A 51 -24.76 -12.68 -22.60
C MET A 51 -24.84 -11.22 -23.06
N ILE A 52 -24.55 -10.26 -22.17
CA ILE A 52 -24.59 -8.83 -22.48
C ILE A 52 -23.53 -8.49 -23.54
N ALA A 53 -22.34 -9.07 -23.43
CA ALA A 53 -21.24 -8.84 -24.36
C ALA A 53 -21.55 -9.37 -25.76
N SER A 54 -22.17 -10.56 -25.83
CA SER A 54 -22.49 -11.28 -27.07
C SER A 54 -23.73 -10.75 -27.80
N ASP A 55 -24.53 -9.90 -27.17
CA ASP A 55 -25.72 -9.32 -27.77
C ASP A 55 -25.37 -8.07 -28.60
N ASP A 56 -25.18 -8.24 -29.90
CA ASP A 56 -24.83 -7.17 -30.85
C ASP A 56 -25.92 -6.11 -31.04
N THR A 57 -27.13 -6.34 -30.51
CA THR A 57 -28.23 -5.35 -30.59
C THR A 57 -28.12 -4.26 -29.52
N ILE A 58 -27.32 -4.51 -28.49
CA ILE A 58 -27.07 -3.55 -27.41
C ILE A 58 -25.82 -2.74 -27.75
N GLU A 59 -26.01 -1.45 -28.01
CA GLU A 59 -24.91 -0.51 -28.25
C GLU A 59 -24.03 -0.35 -26.98
N PRO A 60 -22.70 -0.13 -27.11
CA PRO A 60 -21.78 -0.07 -25.97
C PRO A 60 -22.17 0.93 -24.86
N ASP A 61 -22.74 2.08 -25.23
CA ASP A 61 -23.12 3.14 -24.29
C ASP A 61 -24.55 2.99 -23.74
N THR A 62 -25.25 1.91 -24.10
CA THR A 62 -26.59 1.61 -23.56
C THR A 62 -26.49 1.25 -22.09
N VAL A 63 -27.28 1.91 -21.23
CA VAL A 63 -27.43 1.57 -19.81
C VAL A 63 -28.21 0.26 -19.65
N VAL A 64 -27.50 -0.80 -19.22
CA VAL A 64 -28.03 -2.16 -19.03
C VAL A 64 -28.25 -2.48 -17.55
N GLU A 65 -27.49 -1.87 -16.64
CA GLU A 65 -27.71 -1.99 -15.19
C GLU A 65 -28.34 -0.70 -14.67
N LYS A 66 -29.63 -0.76 -14.30
CA LYS A 66 -30.47 0.43 -14.01
C LYS A 66 -30.34 1.01 -12.60
N VAL A 67 -29.68 0.34 -11.66
CA VAL A 67 -29.53 0.78 -10.26
C VAL A 67 -28.36 1.77 -10.12
N ASN A 68 -27.28 1.57 -10.88
CA ASN A 68 -26.09 2.43 -10.90
C ASN A 68 -25.76 2.99 -12.28
N ASP A 69 -26.71 2.90 -13.22
CA ASP A 69 -26.60 3.43 -14.57
C ASP A 69 -25.38 2.90 -15.37
N MET A 70 -24.99 1.64 -15.16
CA MET A 70 -23.84 1.07 -15.86
C MET A 70 -24.19 0.70 -17.30
N THR A 71 -23.33 1.14 -18.23
CA THR A 71 -23.45 0.81 -19.65
C THR A 71 -22.91 -0.58 -19.96
N LYS A 72 -23.28 -1.15 -21.13
CA LYS A 72 -22.67 -2.39 -21.65
C LYS A 72 -21.14 -2.33 -21.64
N LYS A 73 -20.56 -1.20 -22.07
CA LYS A 73 -19.12 -0.94 -22.04
C LYS A 73 -18.55 -0.96 -20.62
N ASN A 74 -19.24 -0.33 -19.65
CA ASN A 74 -18.79 -0.36 -18.25
C ASN A 74 -18.82 -1.77 -17.66
N ILE A 75 -19.87 -2.56 -17.96
CA ILE A 75 -20.01 -3.93 -17.45
C ILE A 75 -18.91 -4.83 -18.01
N ALA A 76 -18.57 -4.69 -19.30
CA ALA A 76 -17.54 -5.51 -19.94
C ALA A 76 -16.17 -5.39 -19.24
N GLY A 77 -15.76 -4.17 -18.92
CA GLY A 77 -14.45 -3.88 -18.30
C GLY A 77 -14.41 -3.98 -16.78
N ARG A 78 -15.48 -4.45 -16.12
CA ARG A 78 -15.59 -4.45 -14.65
C ARG A 78 -15.64 -5.85 -14.07
N ASP A 79 -14.93 -6.02 -12.96
CA ASP A 79 -14.73 -7.31 -12.30
C ASP A 79 -15.22 -7.32 -10.84
N ALA A 80 -15.67 -6.17 -10.33
CA ALA A 80 -16.20 -6.01 -8.98
C ALA A 80 -17.64 -5.50 -8.98
N PHE A 81 -18.52 -6.18 -8.25
CA PHE A 81 -19.97 -5.91 -8.29
C PHE A 81 -20.62 -5.90 -6.92
N VAL A 82 -21.60 -5.00 -6.72
CA VAL A 82 -22.62 -5.16 -5.67
C VAL A 82 -23.67 -6.08 -6.26
N LEU A 83 -23.75 -7.32 -5.76
CA LEU A 83 -24.50 -8.39 -6.42
C LEU A 83 -26.00 -8.09 -6.51
N GLU A 84 -26.60 -7.55 -5.45
CA GLU A 84 -28.02 -7.17 -5.43
C GLU A 84 -28.35 -6.10 -6.46
N ASP A 85 -27.50 -5.07 -6.58
CA ASP A 85 -27.68 -3.98 -7.51
C ASP A 85 -27.56 -4.50 -8.95
N PHE A 86 -26.52 -5.28 -9.24
CA PHE A 86 -26.26 -5.82 -10.56
C PHE A 86 -27.42 -6.68 -11.08
N LEU A 87 -27.92 -7.61 -10.25
CA LEU A 87 -29.03 -8.47 -10.63
C LEU A 87 -30.34 -7.70 -10.78
N ALA A 88 -30.64 -6.77 -9.86
CA ALA A 88 -31.86 -5.96 -9.93
C ALA A 88 -31.85 -5.03 -11.15
N GLY A 89 -30.70 -4.44 -11.46
CA GLY A 89 -30.54 -3.55 -12.60
C GLY A 89 -30.73 -4.25 -13.94
N ILE A 90 -30.10 -5.42 -14.11
CA ILE A 90 -30.29 -6.24 -15.31
C ILE A 90 -31.74 -6.71 -15.41
N PHE A 91 -32.36 -7.11 -14.28
CA PHE A 91 -33.77 -7.49 -14.25
C PHE A 91 -34.68 -6.34 -14.74
N LEU A 92 -34.45 -5.11 -14.26
CA LEU A 92 -35.23 -3.96 -14.70
C LEU A 92 -34.98 -3.63 -16.18
N TYR A 93 -33.73 -3.69 -16.64
CA TYR A 93 -33.43 -3.48 -18.05
C TYR A 93 -34.14 -4.50 -18.93
N THR A 94 -34.06 -5.79 -18.59
CA THR A 94 -34.69 -6.88 -19.36
C THR A 94 -36.21 -6.79 -19.36
N ALA A 95 -36.83 -6.42 -18.23
CA ALA A 95 -38.28 -6.25 -18.13
C ALA A 95 -38.82 -5.11 -19.01
N VAL A 96 -37.99 -4.12 -19.33
CA VAL A 96 -38.38 -2.93 -20.11
C VAL A 96 -37.96 -3.03 -21.58
N ASN A 97 -36.76 -3.53 -21.85
CA ASN A 97 -36.09 -3.37 -23.14
C ASN A 97 -35.98 -4.66 -23.96
N VAL A 98 -36.29 -5.83 -23.37
CA VAL A 98 -36.14 -7.13 -24.06
C VAL A 98 -37.51 -7.73 -24.34
N GLU A 99 -37.75 -8.12 -25.60
CA GLU A 99 -38.99 -8.77 -25.98
C GLU A 99 -39.08 -10.18 -25.34
N ASN A 100 -40.12 -10.40 -24.54
CA ASN A 100 -40.31 -11.67 -23.82
C ASN A 100 -41.36 -12.60 -24.48
N ARG A 101 -41.88 -12.23 -25.66
CA ARG A 101 -43.00 -12.92 -26.32
C ARG A 101 -42.53 -14.14 -27.11
N ASN A 102 -41.31 -14.08 -27.62
CA ASN A 102 -40.69 -15.09 -28.46
C ASN A 102 -39.65 -15.88 -27.65
N CYS A 103 -39.56 -17.19 -27.90
CA CYS A 103 -38.57 -18.06 -27.28
C CYS A 103 -37.38 -18.13 -28.22
N GLU A 104 -36.48 -17.14 -28.09
CA GLU A 104 -35.29 -17.03 -28.92
C GLU A 104 -34.42 -18.29 -28.83
N GLU A 105 -33.80 -18.68 -29.95
CA GLU A 105 -32.98 -19.90 -30.00
C GLU A 105 -31.83 -19.89 -28.99
N ASN A 106 -31.32 -18.70 -28.67
CA ASN A 106 -30.24 -18.50 -27.71
C ASN A 106 -30.64 -18.88 -26.27
N VAL A 107 -31.93 -18.83 -25.91
CA VAL A 107 -32.41 -19.26 -24.58
C VAL A 107 -32.16 -20.75 -24.36
N LYS A 108 -32.19 -21.56 -25.42
CA LYS A 108 -31.94 -23.01 -25.36
C LYS A 108 -30.46 -23.36 -25.16
N LYS A 109 -29.55 -22.39 -25.29
CA LYS A 109 -28.09 -22.58 -25.16
C LYS A 109 -27.58 -22.37 -23.73
N ILE A 110 -28.44 -21.91 -22.82
CA ILE A 110 -28.12 -21.73 -21.40
C ILE A 110 -28.28 -23.08 -20.70
N THR A 111 -27.23 -23.91 -20.73
CA THR A 111 -27.19 -25.23 -20.09
C THR A 111 -26.29 -25.25 -18.86
N ASP A 112 -26.30 -26.35 -18.11
CA ASP A 112 -25.36 -26.54 -17.00
C ASP A 112 -23.90 -26.51 -17.49
N GLU A 113 -23.62 -27.05 -18.67
CA GLU A 113 -22.29 -27.00 -19.30
C GLU A 113 -21.86 -25.57 -19.63
N TYR A 114 -22.79 -24.74 -20.12
CA TYR A 114 -22.51 -23.32 -20.37
C TYR A 114 -22.13 -22.59 -19.08
N ILE A 115 -22.89 -22.79 -17.99
CA ILE A 115 -22.56 -22.18 -16.69
C ILE A 115 -21.23 -22.72 -16.13
N GLN A 116 -20.96 -24.01 -16.26
CA GLN A 116 -19.71 -24.64 -15.80
C GLN A 116 -18.49 -24.19 -16.61
N SER A 117 -18.67 -23.75 -17.86
CA SER A 117 -17.58 -23.25 -18.68
C SER A 117 -16.85 -22.04 -18.06
N PHE A 118 -17.52 -21.33 -17.15
CA PHE A 118 -16.96 -20.18 -16.42
C PHE A 118 -16.22 -20.53 -15.12
N GLU A 119 -16.15 -21.81 -14.71
CA GLU A 119 -15.57 -22.18 -13.40
C GLU A 119 -14.11 -21.72 -13.25
N ALA A 120 -13.32 -21.77 -14.33
CA ALA A 120 -11.93 -21.32 -14.35
C ALA A 120 -11.78 -19.80 -14.12
N GLN A 121 -12.83 -19.00 -14.38
CA GLN A 121 -12.82 -17.55 -14.26
C GLN A 121 -13.51 -17.07 -12.97
N LYS A 122 -13.98 -17.98 -12.13
CA LYS A 122 -14.76 -17.69 -10.92
C LYS A 122 -14.08 -16.71 -9.97
N THR A 123 -12.75 -16.78 -9.86
CA THR A 123 -11.92 -15.92 -9.00
C THR A 123 -11.72 -14.51 -9.57
N ASN A 124 -12.07 -14.27 -10.82
CA ASN A 124 -11.95 -12.96 -11.45
C ASN A 124 -13.07 -12.00 -11.00
N ILE A 125 -14.14 -12.51 -10.38
CA ILE A 125 -15.25 -11.68 -9.89
C ILE A 125 -15.13 -11.46 -8.38
N SER A 126 -15.16 -10.19 -7.98
CA SER A 126 -15.19 -9.75 -6.58
C SER A 126 -16.55 -9.14 -6.22
N PHE A 127 -16.97 -9.28 -4.96
CA PHE A 127 -18.24 -8.71 -4.48
C PHE A 127 -18.01 -7.55 -3.52
N LEU A 128 -18.67 -6.42 -3.79
CA LEU A 128 -18.64 -5.19 -3.01
C LEU A 128 -19.87 -5.08 -2.11
N THR A 129 -19.76 -4.30 -1.03
CA THR A 129 -20.89 -3.97 -0.15
C THR A 129 -21.72 -2.78 -0.66
N ALA A 130 -21.10 -1.85 -1.40
CA ALA A 130 -21.75 -0.71 -2.05
C ALA A 130 -20.86 -0.18 -3.20
N TYR A 131 -21.46 0.40 -4.24
CA TYR A 131 -20.73 1.22 -5.20
C TYR A 131 -20.57 2.61 -4.61
N SER A 132 -19.35 3.02 -4.29
CA SER A 132 -19.07 4.42 -3.99
C SER A 132 -19.30 5.24 -5.26
N ARG A 133 -20.22 6.21 -5.19
CA ARG A 133 -20.38 7.25 -6.21
C ARG A 133 -19.14 8.13 -6.17
N PHE A 134 -18.10 7.76 -6.89
CA PHE A 134 -16.95 8.62 -7.11
C PHE A 134 -17.32 9.58 -8.25
N SER A 135 -17.64 10.84 -7.92
CA SER A 135 -17.56 11.92 -8.92
C SER A 135 -16.09 12.15 -9.28
N THR A 136 -15.78 12.72 -10.44
CA THR A 136 -14.40 13.03 -10.81
C THR A 136 -13.73 13.98 -9.82
N GLU A 137 -14.47 14.97 -9.29
CA GLU A 137 -13.98 15.87 -8.24
C GLU A 137 -13.71 15.13 -6.93
N THR A 138 -14.58 14.19 -6.53
CA THR A 138 -14.35 13.37 -5.34
C THR A 138 -13.29 12.29 -5.59
N ALA A 139 -13.11 11.82 -6.81
CA ALA A 139 -12.04 10.91 -7.20
C ALA A 139 -10.69 11.64 -7.22
N ASP A 140 -10.65 12.90 -7.64
CA ASP A 140 -9.48 13.76 -7.60
C ASP A 140 -9.17 14.18 -6.16
N GLU A 141 -10.17 14.53 -5.34
CA GLU A 141 -9.97 14.78 -3.91
C GLU A 141 -9.53 13.51 -3.17
N ILE A 142 -10.07 12.35 -3.49
CA ILE A 142 -9.65 11.07 -2.91
C ILE A 142 -8.29 10.64 -3.46
N ALA A 143 -7.97 10.91 -4.73
CA ALA A 143 -6.65 10.66 -5.30
C ALA A 143 -5.62 11.59 -4.68
N ILE A 144 -5.95 12.88 -4.47
CA ILE A 144 -5.12 13.85 -3.76
C ILE A 144 -4.98 13.44 -2.30
N ASP A 145 -6.04 13.02 -1.62
CA ASP A 145 -5.98 12.54 -0.24
C ASP A 145 -5.20 11.23 -0.14
N THR A 146 -5.37 10.30 -1.08
CA THR A 146 -4.63 9.03 -1.14
C THR A 146 -3.16 9.26 -1.45
N HIS A 147 -2.86 10.13 -2.40
CA HIS A 147 -1.50 10.52 -2.75
C HIS A 147 -0.83 11.29 -1.60
N SER A 148 -1.54 12.22 -0.96
CA SER A 148 -1.10 12.89 0.27
C SER A 148 -0.88 11.89 1.40
N LEU A 149 -1.74 10.88 1.55
CA LEU A 149 -1.60 9.81 2.53
C LEU A 149 -0.36 8.95 2.25
N VAL A 150 -0.06 8.66 0.98
CA VAL A 150 1.17 7.97 0.57
C VAL A 150 2.37 8.81 0.98
N LEU A 151 2.46 10.08 0.53
CA LEU A 151 3.54 11.01 0.90
C LEU A 151 3.69 11.19 2.43
N LEU A 152 2.58 11.21 3.16
CA LEU A 152 2.58 11.24 4.62
C LEU A 152 3.08 9.93 5.21
N ALA A 153 2.78 8.78 4.61
CA ALA A 153 3.31 7.50 5.06
C ALA A 153 4.83 7.42 4.84
N GLU A 154 5.35 7.93 3.71
CA GLU A 154 6.80 7.94 3.43
C GLU A 154 7.56 8.80 4.43
N THR A 155 6.99 9.94 4.80
CA THR A 155 7.57 10.88 5.76
C THR A 155 7.25 10.53 7.23
N GLY A 156 6.47 9.48 7.48
CA GLY A 156 6.03 9.11 8.84
C GLY A 156 5.13 10.18 9.50
N GLY A 157 4.37 10.91 8.69
CA GLY A 157 3.41 11.93 9.12
C GLY A 157 4.04 13.29 9.40
N LYS A 158 5.16 13.63 8.76
CA LYS A 158 5.93 14.84 9.02
C LYS A 158 6.14 15.68 7.76
N CYS A 159 6.33 16.98 7.94
CA CYS A 159 6.77 17.87 6.86
C CYS A 159 8.17 17.47 6.39
N GLN A 160 8.33 17.22 5.09
CA GLN A 160 9.62 16.80 4.53
C GLN A 160 10.72 17.85 4.75
N LYS A 161 10.38 19.14 4.61
CA LYS A 161 11.31 20.26 4.88
C LYS A 161 11.63 20.41 6.38
N CYS A 162 10.66 20.79 7.21
CA CYS A 162 10.93 21.17 8.62
C CYS A 162 10.77 20.04 9.65
N GLY A 163 10.11 18.92 9.30
CA GLY A 163 9.91 17.75 10.18
C GLY A 163 8.80 17.90 11.20
N ARG A 164 8.05 19.01 11.17
CA ARG A 164 6.88 19.20 12.02
C ARG A 164 5.83 18.14 11.68
N LEU A 165 5.20 17.56 12.71
CA LEU A 165 4.09 16.61 12.53
C LEU A 165 2.94 17.27 11.78
N LEU A 166 2.37 16.52 10.85
CA LEU A 166 1.25 16.93 10.01
C LEU A 166 -0.02 16.17 10.41
N GLY A 167 -1.15 16.85 10.44
CA GLY A 167 -2.47 16.26 10.73
C GLY A 167 -3.36 16.25 9.49
N ILE A 168 -4.26 15.25 9.41
CA ILE A 168 -5.23 15.05 8.32
C ILE A 168 -6.62 15.47 8.78
N LYS A 169 -7.40 16.09 7.89
CA LYS A 169 -8.79 16.50 8.14
C LYS A 169 -9.67 15.30 8.45
N LYS A 170 -10.46 15.39 9.53
CA LYS A 170 -11.69 14.60 9.70
C LYS A 170 -12.85 15.57 9.74
N GLU A 171 -13.95 15.22 9.08
CA GLU A 171 -15.15 16.06 8.98
C GLU A 171 -15.55 16.66 10.35
N GLY A 172 -15.67 17.99 10.40
CA GLY A 172 -16.23 18.71 11.54
C GLY A 172 -15.26 19.53 12.41
N ASN A 173 -13.94 19.38 12.28
CA ASN A 173 -12.98 20.28 12.94
C ASN A 173 -11.88 20.69 11.95
N ASP A 174 -11.68 22.00 11.79
CA ASP A 174 -10.63 22.53 10.92
C ASP A 174 -9.25 22.13 11.43
N VAL A 175 -8.56 21.27 10.67
CA VAL A 175 -7.11 21.11 10.76
C VAL A 175 -6.56 20.84 9.36
N ASN A 176 -5.83 21.82 8.83
CA ASN A 176 -5.09 21.67 7.57
C ASN A 176 -3.62 22.01 7.83
N TYR A 177 -2.77 20.98 7.93
CA TYR A 177 -1.33 21.19 8.08
C TYR A 177 -0.50 20.64 6.93
N ALA A 178 -0.94 19.60 6.21
CA ALA A 178 -0.20 19.03 5.08
C ALA A 178 -0.57 19.69 3.75
N LYS A 179 0.42 20.04 2.94
CA LYS A 179 0.27 20.53 1.57
C LYS A 179 1.17 19.74 0.64
N VAL A 180 0.58 19.18 -0.42
CA VAL A 180 1.35 18.61 -1.53
C VAL A 180 1.93 19.75 -2.33
N VAL A 181 3.24 19.70 -2.56
CA VAL A 181 3.99 20.68 -3.34
C VAL A 181 4.69 19.95 -4.47
N HIS A 182 4.41 20.39 -5.69
CA HIS A 182 5.01 19.86 -6.90
C HIS A 182 6.42 20.42 -7.08
N LEU A 183 7.42 19.54 -7.15
CA LEU A 183 8.82 19.92 -7.34
C LEU A 183 9.32 19.63 -8.76
N SER A 184 8.80 18.61 -9.42
CA SER A 184 9.12 18.22 -10.81
C SER A 184 7.87 17.62 -11.48
N GLU A 185 7.88 17.44 -12.81
CA GLU A 185 6.76 16.82 -13.57
C GLU A 185 6.26 15.48 -12.99
N THR A 186 7.12 14.76 -12.26
CA THR A 186 6.83 13.45 -11.68
C THR A 186 6.85 13.43 -10.16
N ASP A 187 7.39 14.46 -9.50
CA ASP A 187 7.74 14.40 -8.09
C ASP A 187 7.05 15.46 -7.25
N ASP A 188 6.26 14.94 -6.31
CA ASP A 188 5.54 15.70 -5.31
C ASP A 188 6.06 15.40 -3.89
N VAL A 189 6.04 16.41 -3.03
CA VAL A 189 6.41 16.30 -1.61
C VAL A 189 5.31 16.82 -0.70
N VAL A 190 5.31 16.38 0.56
CA VAL A 190 4.36 16.88 1.58
C VAL A 190 5.01 17.83 2.57
N LEU A 191 4.48 19.05 2.67
CA LEU A 191 5.02 20.13 3.50
C LEU A 191 3.98 20.71 4.45
N CYS A 192 4.44 21.43 5.49
CA CYS A 192 3.55 22.28 6.26
C CYS A 192 3.17 23.54 5.47
N VAL A 193 2.08 24.22 5.85
CA VAL A 193 1.64 25.47 5.21
C VAL A 193 2.75 26.54 5.20
N ASP A 194 3.53 26.63 6.27
CA ASP A 194 4.65 27.58 6.35
C ASP A 194 5.72 27.25 5.29
N CYS A 195 6.12 25.98 5.20
CA CYS A 195 7.12 25.53 4.25
C CYS A 195 6.61 25.58 2.80
N GLU A 196 5.33 25.33 2.51
CA GLU A 196 4.76 25.51 1.17
C GLU A 196 4.89 26.97 0.72
N ARG A 197 4.59 27.93 1.60
CA ARG A 197 4.74 29.35 1.28
C ARG A 197 6.18 29.75 1.00
N GLU A 198 7.13 29.20 1.77
CA GLU A 198 8.56 29.39 1.53
C GLU A 198 8.98 28.79 0.18
N MET A 199 8.44 27.63 -0.20
CA MET A 199 8.80 26.95 -1.44
C MET A 199 8.43 27.72 -2.71
N ARG A 200 7.47 28.65 -2.64
CA ARG A 200 7.13 29.52 -3.78
C ARG A 200 8.30 30.38 -4.25
N ASN A 201 9.24 30.70 -3.36
CA ASN A 201 10.42 31.50 -3.64
C ASN A 201 11.73 30.72 -3.44
N ALA A 202 11.67 29.39 -3.30
CA ALA A 202 12.85 28.56 -3.04
C ALA A 202 13.78 28.49 -4.25
N SER A 203 15.08 28.33 -3.98
CA SER A 203 16.08 28.16 -5.04
C SER A 203 16.02 26.75 -5.65
N GLU A 204 16.60 26.58 -6.83
CA GLU A 204 16.67 25.26 -7.50
C GLU A 204 17.51 24.26 -6.71
N GLU A 205 18.51 24.73 -5.95
CA GLU A 205 19.29 23.89 -5.03
C GLU A 205 18.42 23.37 -3.88
N GLU A 206 17.54 24.20 -3.30
CA GLU A 206 16.62 23.79 -2.24
C GLU A 206 15.60 22.76 -2.73
N LYS A 207 15.07 22.94 -3.95
CA LYS A 207 14.18 21.96 -4.59
C LYS A 207 14.90 20.65 -4.86
N SER A 208 16.13 20.70 -5.39
CA SER A 208 16.96 19.52 -5.66
C SER A 208 17.28 18.73 -4.39
N ALA A 209 17.54 19.42 -3.27
CA ALA A 209 17.78 18.77 -1.97
C ALA A 209 16.53 18.07 -1.39
N LEU A 210 15.34 18.59 -1.68
CA LEU A 210 14.05 17.95 -1.31
C LEU A 210 13.73 16.77 -2.23
N LEU A 211 14.02 16.86 -3.54
CA LEU A 211 13.86 15.76 -4.49
C LEU A 211 14.77 14.58 -4.15
N SER A 212 16.05 14.85 -3.82
CA SER A 212 16.96 13.81 -3.34
C SER A 212 16.43 13.10 -2.09
N ASP A 213 15.79 13.84 -1.18
CA ASP A 213 15.14 13.27 0.01
C ASP A 213 13.99 12.32 -0.35
N LYS A 214 13.15 12.76 -1.29
CA LYS A 214 11.97 12.00 -1.73
C LYS A 214 12.40 10.65 -2.26
N HIS A 215 13.37 10.62 -3.17
CA HIS A 215 13.87 9.37 -3.73
C HIS A 215 14.54 8.47 -2.68
N ASP A 216 15.22 9.03 -1.69
CA ASP A 216 15.78 8.24 -0.58
C ASP A 216 14.67 7.59 0.27
N LEU A 217 13.56 8.28 0.51
CA LEU A 217 12.39 7.77 1.22
C LEU A 217 11.62 6.71 0.41
N GLU A 218 11.45 6.92 -0.89
CA GLU A 218 10.83 5.95 -1.79
C GLU A 218 11.64 4.66 -1.89
N ASN A 219 12.96 4.78 -2.04
CA ASN A 219 13.89 3.63 -2.04
C ASN A 219 13.83 2.85 -0.72
N LEU A 220 13.71 3.58 0.40
CA LEU A 220 13.51 3.01 1.73
C LEU A 220 12.22 2.20 1.84
N MET A 221 11.11 2.77 1.36
CA MET A 221 9.81 2.12 1.40
C MET A 221 9.76 0.92 0.46
N ALA A 222 10.25 1.04 -0.77
CA ALA A 222 10.29 -0.05 -1.73
C ALA A 222 11.13 -1.23 -1.24
N ALA A 223 12.29 -0.97 -0.65
CA ALA A 223 13.13 -2.01 -0.04
C ALA A 223 12.41 -2.73 1.12
N ARG A 224 11.52 -2.01 1.83
CA ARG A 224 10.78 -2.50 2.98
C ARG A 224 9.48 -3.23 2.60
N ASP A 225 8.76 -2.77 1.60
CA ASP A 225 7.58 -3.46 1.06
C ASP A 225 7.96 -4.77 0.37
N ALA A 226 9.13 -4.80 -0.28
CA ALA A 226 9.71 -6.04 -0.81
C ALA A 226 10.13 -7.03 0.30
N THR A 227 10.27 -6.57 1.55
CA THR A 227 10.85 -7.36 2.64
C THR A 227 9.90 -7.42 3.85
N SER A 228 9.09 -8.48 3.94
CA SER A 228 8.27 -8.75 5.14
C SER A 228 9.13 -8.71 6.44
N ARG A 229 8.55 -8.31 7.57
CA ARG A 229 9.26 -8.26 8.89
C ARG A 229 10.03 -9.55 9.19
N TYR A 230 9.41 -10.69 8.90
CA TYR A 230 10.02 -12.02 9.04
C TYR A 230 11.18 -12.27 8.06
N ALA A 231 11.09 -11.78 6.83
CA ALA A 231 12.20 -11.84 5.88
C ALA A 231 13.37 -10.95 6.33
N LEU A 232 13.08 -9.76 6.87
CA LEU A 232 14.09 -8.81 7.33
C LEU A 232 14.87 -9.36 8.54
N GLU A 233 14.19 -9.98 9.50
CA GLU A 233 14.85 -10.67 10.63
C GLU A 233 15.82 -11.76 10.17
N LYS A 234 15.45 -12.55 9.16
CA LYS A 234 16.34 -13.56 8.57
C LYS A 234 17.54 -12.94 7.85
N GLN A 235 17.35 -11.81 7.18
CA GLN A 235 18.44 -11.08 6.54
C GLN A 235 19.41 -10.50 7.58
N VAL A 236 18.90 -9.95 8.69
CA VAL A 236 19.71 -9.50 9.83
C VAL A 236 20.51 -10.66 10.40
N GLU A 237 19.88 -11.81 10.64
CA GLU A 237 20.58 -13.00 11.12
C GLU A 237 21.68 -13.45 10.14
N TYR A 238 21.41 -13.42 8.83
CA TYR A 238 22.42 -13.73 7.82
C TYR A 238 23.62 -12.79 7.91
N VAL A 239 23.39 -11.48 7.97
CA VAL A 239 24.47 -10.49 8.10
C VAL A 239 25.28 -10.76 9.36
N LEU A 240 24.63 -10.96 10.51
CA LEU A 240 25.30 -11.21 11.77
C LEU A 240 26.17 -12.49 11.77
N ARG A 241 25.78 -13.53 11.02
CA ARG A 241 26.57 -14.76 10.87
C ARG A 241 27.85 -14.54 10.05
N GLU A 242 27.75 -13.80 8.95
CA GLU A 242 28.88 -13.55 8.04
C GLU A 242 29.94 -12.61 8.64
N VAL A 243 29.52 -11.73 9.56
CA VAL A 243 30.39 -10.70 10.14
C VAL A 243 31.32 -11.23 11.26
N GLN A 244 31.24 -12.53 11.60
CA GLN A 244 32.18 -13.19 12.53
C GLN A 244 33.67 -13.02 12.18
N LEU A 245 33.99 -12.72 10.92
CA LEU A 245 35.35 -12.66 10.39
C LEU A 245 36.03 -11.29 10.53
N MET A 246 35.45 -10.33 11.27
CA MET A 246 36.12 -9.05 11.51
C MET A 246 37.20 -9.21 12.60
N ASP A 247 38.46 -9.05 12.19
CA ASP A 247 39.61 -9.03 13.11
C ASP A 247 39.64 -7.72 13.89
N VAL A 248 39.76 -7.83 15.22
CA VAL A 248 39.83 -6.68 16.13
C VAL A 248 40.99 -6.92 17.10
N THR A 249 41.76 -5.87 17.38
CA THR A 249 42.74 -5.84 18.48
C THR A 249 42.04 -5.50 19.78
N ASP A 250 42.45 -6.11 20.89
CA ASP A 250 41.64 -6.26 22.11
C ASP A 250 41.35 -4.97 22.91
N ASP A 251 41.94 -3.83 22.53
CA ASP A 251 42.03 -2.62 23.35
C ASP A 251 40.79 -1.70 23.33
N THR A 252 39.80 -1.94 22.46
CA THR A 252 38.59 -1.10 22.38
C THR A 252 37.62 -1.38 23.54
N ARG A 253 37.27 -0.34 24.32
CA ARG A 253 36.31 -0.41 25.44
C ARG A 253 34.90 -0.01 25.00
N LEU A 254 33.90 -0.85 25.29
CA LEU A 254 32.49 -0.58 24.99
C LEU A 254 31.87 0.42 25.98
N LYS A 255 30.83 1.15 25.57
CA LYS A 255 30.10 2.06 26.47
C LYS A 255 28.97 1.31 27.18
N ILE A 256 28.85 1.51 28.50
CA ILE A 256 27.90 0.76 29.33
C ILE A 256 26.57 1.51 29.51
N GLU A 257 26.57 2.84 29.43
CA GLU A 257 25.36 3.65 29.67
C GLU A 257 24.67 4.09 28.36
N PRO A 258 23.42 3.66 28.11
CA PRO A 258 22.67 4.03 26.91
C PRO A 258 22.21 5.49 26.92
N VAL A 259 22.80 6.32 26.08
CA VAL A 259 22.34 7.68 25.76
C VAL A 259 21.26 7.62 24.67
N LYS A 260 20.21 8.45 24.81
CA LYS A 260 19.12 8.56 23.82
C LYS A 260 19.66 8.96 22.43
N VAL A 261 19.18 8.31 21.36
CA VAL A 261 19.57 8.59 19.97
C VAL A 261 19.39 10.07 19.62
N GLU A 262 18.36 10.70 20.17
CA GLU A 262 18.06 12.12 19.97
C GLU A 262 19.21 13.05 20.42
N ARG A 263 20.04 12.61 21.39
CA ARG A 263 21.21 13.33 21.92
C ARG A 263 22.53 12.91 21.26
N LYS A 264 22.51 12.05 20.23
CA LYS A 264 23.72 11.59 19.51
C LYS A 264 23.80 12.10 18.08
N ILE A 265 22.65 12.27 17.45
CA ILE A 265 22.57 12.62 16.03
C ILE A 265 22.10 14.07 15.91
N THR A 266 22.84 14.92 15.22
CA THR A 266 22.43 16.29 14.88
C THR A 266 21.65 16.30 13.57
N GLU A 267 22.06 15.45 12.62
CA GLU A 267 21.45 15.34 11.30
C GLU A 267 20.04 14.75 11.37
N LYS A 268 19.06 15.59 11.01
CA LYS A 268 17.64 15.29 11.14
C LYS A 268 17.23 13.98 10.43
N ARG A 269 17.65 13.78 9.18
CA ARG A 269 17.28 12.61 8.37
C ARG A 269 17.85 11.31 8.95
N LEU A 270 19.13 11.33 9.31
CA LEU A 270 19.79 10.20 9.93
C LEU A 270 19.13 9.85 11.27
N LYS A 271 18.76 10.87 12.06
CA LYS A 271 18.02 10.69 13.31
C LYS A 271 16.68 9.99 13.10
N GLU A 272 15.91 10.42 12.10
CA GLU A 272 14.62 9.84 11.80
C GLU A 272 14.73 8.37 11.36
N ARG A 273 15.69 8.06 10.49
CA ARG A 273 15.99 6.67 10.09
C ARG A 273 16.37 5.80 11.29
N VAL A 274 17.35 6.22 12.09
CA VAL A 274 17.82 5.41 13.23
C VAL A 274 16.70 5.19 14.25
N LEU A 275 15.90 6.22 14.56
CA LEU A 275 14.75 6.07 15.45
C LEU A 275 13.69 5.13 14.87
N PHE A 276 13.49 5.18 13.56
CA PHE A 276 12.55 4.30 12.86
C PHE A 276 12.99 2.83 12.97
N ASP A 277 14.25 2.54 12.61
CA ASP A 277 14.83 1.21 12.63
C ASP A 277 14.81 0.62 14.05
N VAL A 278 15.22 1.41 15.04
CA VAL A 278 15.24 1.01 16.45
C VAL A 278 13.83 0.73 16.98
N ARG A 279 12.83 1.58 16.71
CA ARG A 279 11.47 1.34 17.23
C ARG A 279 10.83 0.07 16.69
N GLN A 280 11.14 -0.31 15.45
CA GLN A 280 10.44 -1.40 14.78
C GLN A 280 11.17 -2.74 14.88
N LEU A 281 12.51 -2.73 14.99
CA LEU A 281 13.34 -3.92 14.75
C LEU A 281 14.35 -4.19 15.86
N TYR A 282 14.43 -3.35 16.88
CA TYR A 282 15.40 -3.52 17.97
C TYR A 282 15.26 -4.88 18.67
N GLU A 283 14.03 -5.32 18.98
CA GLU A 283 13.80 -6.64 19.58
C GLU A 283 14.23 -7.77 18.65
N GLY A 284 13.96 -7.66 17.34
CA GLY A 284 14.37 -8.68 16.36
C GLY A 284 15.88 -8.81 16.24
N VAL A 285 16.60 -7.68 16.18
CA VAL A 285 18.07 -7.67 16.17
C VAL A 285 18.63 -8.20 17.48
N ASN A 286 18.09 -7.78 18.63
CA ASN A 286 18.55 -8.23 19.94
C ASN A 286 18.35 -9.74 20.13
N ASN A 287 17.17 -10.26 19.79
CA ASN A 287 16.87 -11.69 19.83
C ASN A 287 17.79 -12.51 18.91
N ALA A 288 18.13 -11.98 17.73
CA ALA A 288 19.08 -12.61 16.82
C ALA A 288 20.50 -12.65 17.43
N LEU A 289 20.98 -11.55 18.01
CA LEU A 289 22.28 -11.49 18.69
C LEU A 289 22.34 -12.46 19.88
N ASP A 290 21.34 -12.46 20.75
CA ASP A 290 21.26 -13.32 21.94
C ASP A 290 21.23 -14.80 21.54
N ARG A 291 20.43 -15.16 20.54
CA ARG A 291 20.37 -16.53 20.03
C ARG A 291 21.70 -16.96 19.40
N LEU A 292 22.29 -16.11 18.54
CA LEU A 292 23.58 -16.44 17.90
C LEU A 292 24.70 -16.55 18.92
N SER A 293 24.67 -15.74 19.99
CA SER A 293 25.57 -15.86 21.12
C SER A 293 25.37 -17.19 21.87
N GLY A 294 24.13 -17.55 22.19
CA GLY A 294 23.80 -18.84 22.81
C GLY A 294 24.15 -20.06 21.96
N GLU A 295 24.08 -19.93 20.63
CA GLU A 295 24.53 -20.96 19.67
C GLU A 295 26.07 -21.02 19.51
N ASN A 296 26.84 -20.16 20.19
CA ASN A 296 28.29 -19.95 19.98
C ASN A 296 28.67 -19.59 18.53
N LYS A 297 27.74 -19.00 17.79
CA LYS A 297 27.92 -18.61 16.37
C LYS A 297 28.16 -17.12 16.19
N LEU A 298 28.22 -16.35 17.27
CA LEU A 298 28.63 -14.94 17.25
C LEU A 298 29.16 -14.54 18.62
N ASN A 299 30.31 -13.88 18.66
CA ASN A 299 30.74 -13.16 19.85
C ASN A 299 30.27 -11.71 19.73
N VAL A 300 29.17 -11.38 20.42
CA VAL A 300 28.50 -10.08 20.34
C VAL A 300 29.42 -8.95 20.80
N ASP A 301 30.23 -9.18 21.83
CA ASP A 301 31.17 -8.18 22.34
C ASP A 301 32.31 -7.89 21.35
N ARG A 302 32.87 -8.93 20.73
CA ARG A 302 33.88 -8.77 19.67
C ARG A 302 33.31 -8.00 18.48
N PHE A 303 32.07 -8.30 18.10
CA PHE A 303 31.39 -7.60 17.01
C PHE A 303 31.12 -6.13 17.37
N ALA A 304 30.62 -5.86 18.58
CA ALA A 304 30.43 -4.50 19.07
C ALA A 304 31.75 -3.69 19.08
N LYS A 305 32.85 -4.30 19.52
CA LYS A 305 34.20 -3.67 19.48
C LYS A 305 34.61 -3.33 18.04
N SER A 306 34.31 -4.21 17.08
CA SER A 306 34.60 -3.96 15.66
C SER A 306 33.83 -2.77 15.12
N VAL A 307 32.52 -2.70 15.39
CA VAL A 307 31.67 -1.58 14.93
C VAL A 307 32.12 -0.27 15.56
N LYS A 308 32.45 -0.29 16.86
CA LYS A 308 32.99 0.88 17.55
C LYS A 308 34.30 1.37 16.93
N ARG A 309 35.25 0.47 16.68
CA ARG A 309 36.52 0.82 16.07
C ARG A 309 36.33 1.41 14.67
N MET A 310 35.45 0.81 13.85
CA MET A 310 35.12 1.36 12.54
C MET A 310 34.56 2.78 12.65
N TYR A 311 33.73 3.04 13.66
CA TYR A 311 33.21 4.37 13.93
C TYR A 311 34.33 5.35 14.32
N GLU A 312 35.21 4.96 15.26
CA GLU A 312 36.37 5.76 15.67
C GLU A 312 37.23 6.13 14.45
N ASP A 313 37.63 5.13 13.64
CA ASP A 313 38.43 5.31 12.42
C ASP A 313 37.73 6.21 11.37
N ALA A 314 36.41 6.12 11.24
CA ALA A 314 35.62 6.93 10.33
C ALA A 314 35.49 8.39 10.82
N SER A 315 35.29 8.57 12.13
CA SER A 315 35.13 9.88 12.77
C SER A 315 36.39 10.74 12.73
N GLU A 316 37.57 10.13 12.62
CA GLU A 316 38.83 10.85 12.41
C GLU A 316 38.91 11.51 11.01
N LYS A 317 38.20 10.96 10.02
CA LYS A 317 38.34 11.33 8.61
C LYS A 317 37.13 12.07 8.06
N LEU A 318 35.95 11.78 8.61
CA LEU A 318 34.67 12.27 8.12
C LEU A 318 34.01 13.12 9.20
N THR A 319 33.38 14.22 8.78
CA THR A 319 32.69 15.16 9.66
C THR A 319 31.17 15.00 9.62
N SER A 320 30.63 14.46 8.53
CA SER A 320 29.20 14.18 8.34
C SER A 320 28.81 12.87 9.03
N GLN A 321 27.79 12.92 9.88
CA GLN A 321 27.24 11.73 10.53
C GLN A 321 26.61 10.78 9.51
N SER A 322 25.98 11.31 8.45
CA SER A 322 25.45 10.49 7.35
C SER A 322 26.57 9.75 6.59
N ASP A 323 27.69 10.42 6.33
CA ASP A 323 28.81 9.79 5.60
C ASP A 323 29.46 8.69 6.45
N ILE A 324 29.63 8.95 7.76
CA ILE A 324 30.10 7.94 8.72
C ILE A 324 29.13 6.75 8.73
N TYR A 325 27.83 7.01 8.91
CA TYR A 325 26.82 5.95 8.97
C TYR A 325 26.80 5.10 7.70
N ASN A 326 26.82 5.73 6.53
CA ASN A 326 26.83 5.04 5.25
C ASN A 326 28.11 4.23 5.06
N LEU A 327 29.28 4.76 5.44
CA LEU A 327 30.54 4.04 5.40
C LEU A 327 30.51 2.78 6.27
N LEU A 328 29.97 2.87 7.49
CA LEU A 328 29.83 1.73 8.39
C LEU A 328 28.91 0.66 7.78
N ALA A 329 27.76 1.07 7.27
CA ALA A 329 26.78 0.17 6.65
C ALA A 329 27.34 -0.48 5.37
N ASP A 330 28.02 0.29 4.51
CA ASP A 330 28.63 -0.21 3.28
C ASP A 330 29.81 -1.15 3.58
N THR A 331 30.55 -0.92 4.65
CA THR A 331 31.60 -1.86 5.11
C THR A 331 31.00 -3.21 5.51
N LEU A 332 29.89 -3.23 6.25
CA LEU A 332 29.16 -4.47 6.55
C LEU A 332 28.61 -5.12 5.28
N PHE A 333 28.08 -4.32 4.35
CA PHE A 333 27.56 -4.80 3.09
C PHE A 333 28.64 -5.50 2.23
N GLU A 334 29.83 -4.92 2.13
CA GLU A 334 30.96 -5.53 1.43
C GLU A 334 31.39 -6.86 2.08
N LYS A 335 31.39 -6.92 3.41
CA LYS A 335 31.75 -8.13 4.16
C LYS A 335 30.73 -9.26 4.06
N THR A 336 29.48 -8.94 3.76
CA THR A 336 28.36 -9.90 3.66
C THR A 336 28.13 -10.39 2.22
N SER A 337 29.17 -10.36 1.39
CA SER A 337 29.08 -10.65 -0.05
C SER A 337 28.08 -9.76 -0.79
N ARG A 338 27.96 -8.49 -0.37
CA ARG A 338 27.05 -7.49 -0.96
C ARG A 338 25.59 -7.94 -0.96
N LYS A 339 25.17 -8.57 0.15
CA LYS A 339 23.77 -8.97 0.37
C LYS A 339 23.15 -8.15 1.48
N TYR A 340 21.85 -7.87 1.34
CA TYR A 340 21.01 -7.30 2.38
C TYR A 340 21.52 -5.97 2.95
N ARG A 341 21.69 -4.98 2.06
CA ARG A 341 22.17 -3.63 2.42
C ARG A 341 21.30 -2.96 3.51
N GLU A 342 19.99 -3.12 3.44
CA GLU A 342 19.10 -2.57 4.48
C GLU A 342 19.27 -3.28 5.83
N ALA A 343 19.51 -4.59 5.86
CA ALA A 343 19.85 -5.28 7.10
C ALA A 343 21.16 -4.75 7.73
N CYS A 344 22.15 -4.40 6.90
CA CYS A 344 23.39 -3.77 7.37
C CYS A 344 23.12 -2.41 8.02
N LYS A 345 22.28 -1.57 7.40
CA LYS A 345 21.86 -0.27 7.96
C LYS A 345 21.15 -0.43 9.31
N ILE A 346 20.20 -1.37 9.40
CA ILE A 346 19.46 -1.66 10.65
C ILE A 346 20.41 -2.07 11.77
N ILE A 347 21.44 -2.87 11.47
CA ILE A 347 22.45 -3.27 12.44
C ILE A 347 23.26 -2.06 12.93
N ILE A 348 23.66 -1.15 12.04
CA ILE A 348 24.33 0.10 12.45
C ILE A 348 23.39 0.95 13.31
N SER A 349 22.12 1.13 12.93
CA SER A 349 21.10 1.82 13.75
C SER A 349 20.98 1.22 15.16
N TYR A 350 21.05 -0.11 15.28
CA TYR A 350 21.08 -0.81 16.56
C TYR A 350 22.31 -0.45 17.41
N PHE A 351 23.51 -0.38 16.81
CA PHE A 351 24.73 0.01 17.52
C PHE A 351 24.79 1.49 17.87
N VAL A 352 24.13 2.36 17.09
CA VAL A 352 23.90 3.75 17.50
C VAL A 352 23.08 3.79 18.78
N GLN A 353 21.99 3.02 18.88
CA GLN A 353 21.20 2.93 20.12
C GLN A 353 22.02 2.38 21.30
N ARG A 354 22.88 1.38 21.07
CA ARG A 354 23.77 0.80 22.09
C ARG A 354 24.98 1.66 22.50
N CYS A 355 25.15 2.85 21.92
CA CYS A 355 26.27 3.78 22.18
C CYS A 355 27.64 3.35 21.64
N GLU A 356 27.67 2.43 20.68
CA GLU A 356 28.94 2.07 20.02
C GLU A 356 29.20 2.94 18.78
N VAL A 357 28.19 3.68 18.31
CA VAL A 357 28.29 4.64 17.21
C VAL A 357 27.68 5.98 17.65
N PHE A 358 28.42 7.06 17.42
CA PHE A 358 28.16 8.44 17.85
C PHE A 358 28.22 8.67 19.37
N ASP A 359 28.98 9.70 19.75
CA ASP A 359 29.05 10.20 21.11
C ASP A 359 27.84 11.08 21.47
N GLU A 360 27.62 11.28 22.77
CA GLU A 360 26.63 12.26 23.25
C GLU A 360 27.08 13.67 22.85
N ILE A 361 26.16 14.43 22.27
CA ILE A 361 26.39 15.83 21.92
C ILE A 361 26.56 16.60 23.24
N ALA A 362 27.73 17.22 23.44
CA ALA A 362 27.97 18.10 24.57
C ALA A 362 26.99 19.29 24.50
N GLU A 363 26.30 19.57 25.61
CA GLU A 363 25.42 20.73 25.77
C GLU A 363 26.14 22.08 25.64
#